data_AF-E6S9P5-F1
#
_entry.id   AF-E6S9P5-F1
#
_cell.length_a   1.000
_cell.length_b   1.000
_cell.length_c   1.000
_cell.angle_alpha   90.00
_cell.angle_beta   90.00
_cell.angle_gamma   90.00
#
_symmetry.space_group_name_H-M   'P 1'
#
loop_
_entity.id
_entity.type
_entity.pdbx_description
1 polymer ?
#
loop_
_entity_poly.entity_id
_entity_poly.type
_entity_poly.pdbx_seq_one_letter_code
_entity_poly.pdbx_strand_id
1 'polypeptide(L)'
;MTSPAADRPASAPAAPSGAPPEPSRGRHGPLVHISHFDGAAPELSWQLPVNGELYRLLPGPDRPDYSLVVLRRPLHFYPPVGFDLGRVDATQRVPDRKGRPMVRVQALVVCARFVGEQLHPQMADLPVHVAFVVDNSLARDERLDLAKVAYAGSGFISEGHGERLPTAVATTAVGSVIAPEPETQPGPKTQPEPGTQREPGTQREPGTQPEAEAPTQTGPQREPEARPGAASEREPAAGTDVAREAAVILRQGIEQRLGRPVTRLSASFSLGEDHRVTGLRGNADGQAPEPTTETFAKLNDVFARLGEDPTTADVRGVRVRLGQGSEDIELARS
;
A
#
# COMPACT_ATOMS: atom_id res chain seq x y z
N MET A 1 -42.01 68.52 32.19
CA MET A 1 -42.46 67.30 31.49
C MET A 1 -41.23 66.66 30.90
N THR A 2 -40.70 65.64 31.59
CA THR A 2 -39.35 65.11 31.42
C THR A 2 -39.45 63.76 30.72
N SER A 3 -38.70 63.61 29.62
CA SER A 3 -38.68 62.42 28.75
C SER A 3 -38.10 61.18 29.44
N PRO A 4 -38.53 59.96 29.07
CA PRO A 4 -37.98 58.72 29.60
C PRO A 4 -36.73 58.26 28.82
N ALA A 5 -35.76 57.72 29.57
CA ALA A 5 -34.58 57.03 29.06
C ALA A 5 -34.95 55.61 28.62
N ALA A 6 -34.50 55.21 27.43
CA ALA A 6 -34.69 53.87 26.88
C ALA A 6 -33.50 52.97 27.18
N ASP A 7 -33.82 51.80 27.74
CA ASP A 7 -32.97 50.65 28.01
C ASP A 7 -32.26 50.13 26.74
N ARG A 8 -31.00 49.74 26.88
CA ARG A 8 -30.22 49.00 25.88
C ARG A 8 -29.88 47.62 26.46
N PRO A 9 -30.30 46.51 25.85
CA PRO A 9 -29.92 45.19 26.32
C PRO A 9 -28.45 44.87 25.98
N ALA A 10 -27.77 44.24 26.92
CA ALA A 10 -26.38 43.82 26.83
C ALA A 10 -26.18 42.68 25.81
N SER A 11 -25.19 42.84 24.92
CA SER A 11 -24.74 41.82 23.98
C SER A 11 -24.14 40.61 24.71
N ALA A 12 -24.63 39.42 24.36
CA ALA A 12 -24.03 38.15 24.77
C ALA A 12 -22.69 37.90 24.03
N PRO A 13 -21.69 37.27 24.67
CA PRO A 13 -20.42 36.95 24.03
C PRO A 13 -20.58 35.79 23.04
N ALA A 14 -20.05 35.97 21.83
CA ALA A 14 -19.97 34.96 20.80
C ALA A 14 -19.05 33.80 21.22
N ALA A 15 -19.55 32.57 21.15
CA ALA A 15 -18.77 31.36 21.37
C ALA A 15 -17.76 31.17 20.22
N PRO A 16 -16.52 30.71 20.50
CA PRO A 16 -15.54 30.42 19.46
C PRO A 16 -15.97 29.19 18.65
N SER A 17 -16.28 29.43 17.38
CA SER A 17 -16.57 28.39 16.39
C SER A 17 -15.24 27.88 15.81
N GLY A 18 -14.88 26.64 16.12
CA GLY A 18 -13.65 26.02 15.58
C GLY A 18 -13.18 24.78 16.33
N ALA A 19 -14.07 23.87 16.71
CA ALA A 19 -13.64 22.55 17.18
C ALA A 19 -13.23 21.70 15.94
N PRO A 20 -12.09 21.01 15.97
CA PRO A 20 -11.70 20.10 14.89
C PRO A 20 -12.76 19.00 14.72
N PRO A 21 -13.04 18.54 13.48
CA PRO A 21 -14.03 17.51 13.22
C PRO A 21 -13.62 16.21 13.94
N GLU A 22 -14.53 15.67 14.76
CA GLU A 22 -14.28 14.41 15.46
C GLU A 22 -14.11 13.24 14.48
N PRO A 23 -13.18 12.31 14.73
CA PRO A 23 -12.96 11.14 13.89
C PRO A 23 -14.27 10.35 13.74
N SER A 24 -14.66 10.01 12.50
CA SER A 24 -15.87 9.23 12.27
C SER A 24 -15.64 7.81 12.77
N ARG A 25 -16.19 7.51 13.95
CA ARG A 25 -16.13 6.17 14.54
C ARG A 25 -17.21 5.30 13.90
N GLY A 26 -16.81 4.16 13.36
CA GLY A 26 -17.70 3.07 12.99
C GLY A 26 -18.24 2.33 14.22
N ARG A 27 -18.90 1.19 13.99
CA ARG A 27 -19.40 0.33 15.07
C ARG A 27 -18.27 -0.18 15.98
N HIS A 28 -17.10 -0.41 15.39
CA HIS A 28 -15.98 -1.07 16.05
C HIS A 28 -14.81 -0.14 16.37
N GLY A 29 -14.63 0.95 15.62
CA GLY A 29 -13.57 1.94 15.83
C GLY A 29 -13.40 2.86 14.63
N PRO A 30 -12.26 3.55 14.47
CA PRO A 30 -11.99 4.44 13.35
C PRO A 30 -12.18 3.75 11.99
N LEU A 31 -12.72 4.50 11.03
CA LEU A 31 -12.85 4.04 9.65
C LEU A 31 -11.53 4.16 8.92
N VAL A 32 -11.17 3.08 8.23
CA VAL A 32 -9.94 2.98 7.45
C VAL A 32 -10.26 2.52 6.05
N HIS A 33 -9.48 2.98 5.09
CA HIS A 33 -9.56 2.49 3.72
C HIS A 33 -8.18 2.24 3.15
N ILE A 34 -8.08 1.18 2.35
CA ILE A 34 -6.89 0.87 1.56
C ILE A 34 -7.21 1.27 0.13
N SER A 35 -6.47 2.25 -0.38
CA SER A 35 -6.66 2.86 -1.71
C SER A 35 -5.89 2.13 -2.80
N HIS A 36 -4.73 1.56 -2.46
CA HIS A 36 -3.80 0.97 -3.41
C HIS A 36 -2.91 -0.10 -2.73
N PHE A 37 -2.51 -1.11 -3.50
CA PHE A 37 -1.51 -2.12 -3.14
C PHE A 37 -0.28 -2.00 -4.03
N ASP A 38 0.92 -2.00 -3.45
CA ASP A 38 2.18 -1.97 -4.19
C ASP A 38 2.79 -3.37 -4.43
N GLY A 39 2.32 -4.37 -3.69
CA GLY A 39 2.69 -5.76 -3.90
C GLY A 39 1.63 -6.69 -3.31
N ALA A 40 0.63 -7.04 -4.11
CA ALA A 40 -0.44 -7.97 -3.73
C ALA A 40 -0.86 -8.84 -4.92
N ALA A 41 -1.61 -9.91 -4.63
CA ALA A 41 -2.23 -10.73 -5.67
C ALA A 41 -3.18 -9.86 -6.52
N PRO A 42 -3.21 -10.01 -7.87
CA PRO A 42 -4.02 -9.17 -8.76
C PRO A 42 -5.50 -9.11 -8.38
N GLU A 43 -6.03 -10.20 -7.83
CA GLU A 43 -7.42 -10.32 -7.39
C GLU A 43 -7.78 -9.36 -6.25
N LEU A 44 -6.80 -8.97 -5.44
CA LEU A 44 -7.01 -8.01 -4.36
C LEU A 44 -7.13 -6.58 -4.90
N SER A 45 -6.33 -6.24 -5.92
CA SER A 45 -6.39 -4.94 -6.58
C SER A 45 -7.74 -4.68 -7.26
N TRP A 46 -8.41 -5.71 -7.79
CA TRP A 46 -9.76 -5.57 -8.37
C TRP A 46 -10.87 -5.33 -7.34
N GLN A 47 -10.56 -5.47 -6.05
CA GLN A 47 -11.51 -5.30 -4.96
C GLN A 47 -11.34 -3.98 -4.21
N LEU A 48 -10.41 -3.14 -4.66
CA LEU A 48 -10.24 -1.77 -4.19
C LEU A 48 -11.46 -0.88 -4.55
N PRO A 49 -11.73 0.17 -3.76
CA PRO A 49 -11.13 0.45 -2.46
C PRO A 49 -11.61 -0.55 -1.39
N VAL A 50 -10.71 -0.97 -0.50
CA VAL A 50 -11.06 -1.84 0.63
C VAL A 50 -11.41 -0.95 1.83
N ASN A 51 -12.65 -1.04 2.31
CA ASN A 51 -13.13 -0.24 3.43
C ASN A 51 -13.37 -1.12 4.65
N GLY A 52 -12.92 -0.66 5.82
CA GLY A 52 -13.08 -1.37 7.08
C GLY A 52 -13.09 -0.48 8.30
N GLU A 53 -13.27 -1.11 9.45
CA GLU A 53 -13.25 -0.48 10.77
C GLU A 53 -12.12 -1.11 11.58
N LEU A 54 -11.26 -0.26 12.15
CA LEU A 54 -10.24 -0.72 13.07
C LEU A 54 -10.93 -1.24 14.34
N TYR A 55 -10.80 -2.53 14.62
CA TYR A 55 -11.50 -3.18 15.73
C TYR A 55 -10.67 -3.20 17.01
N ARG A 56 -9.42 -3.68 16.93
CA ARG A 56 -8.50 -3.71 18.08
C ARG A 56 -7.05 -3.91 17.64
N LEU A 57 -6.13 -3.60 18.56
CA LEU A 57 -4.74 -4.02 18.46
C LEU A 57 -4.60 -5.48 18.93
N LEU A 58 -3.74 -6.24 18.26
CA LEU A 58 -3.39 -7.62 18.54
C LEU A 58 -1.87 -7.75 18.64
N PRO A 59 -1.26 -7.84 19.84
CA PRO A 59 0.16 -8.07 19.95
C PRO A 59 0.55 -9.39 19.28
N GLY A 60 1.47 -9.35 18.32
CA GLY A 60 2.04 -10.52 17.66
C GLY A 60 3.34 -10.99 18.31
N PRO A 61 3.88 -12.12 17.84
CA PRO A 61 5.11 -12.71 18.38
C PRO A 61 6.37 -11.89 18.06
N ASP A 62 6.35 -11.17 16.94
CA ASP A 62 7.44 -10.37 16.41
C ASP A 62 7.24 -8.86 16.65
N ARG A 63 5.99 -8.39 16.67
CA ARG A 63 5.66 -6.97 16.92
C ARG A 63 4.37 -6.76 17.72
N PRO A 64 4.29 -5.70 18.54
CA PRO A 64 3.12 -5.43 19.38
C PRO A 64 1.97 -4.68 18.67
N ASP A 65 2.18 -4.21 17.43
CA ASP A 65 1.38 -3.16 16.78
C ASP A 65 0.52 -3.66 15.60
N TYR A 66 0.15 -4.95 15.57
CA TYR A 66 -0.84 -5.41 14.61
C TYR A 66 -2.23 -4.88 14.92
N SER A 67 -2.93 -4.53 13.87
CA SER A 67 -4.27 -3.98 13.88
C SER A 67 -5.23 -4.93 13.19
N LEU A 68 -6.30 -5.33 13.87
CA LEU A 68 -7.39 -6.10 13.28
C LEU A 68 -8.41 -5.15 12.67
N VAL A 69 -8.65 -5.27 11.38
CA VAL A 69 -9.59 -4.45 10.60
C VAL A 69 -10.76 -5.32 10.18
N VAL A 70 -11.97 -4.96 10.60
CA VAL A 70 -13.21 -5.62 10.17
C VAL A 70 -13.71 -4.98 8.90
N LEU A 71 -13.90 -5.77 7.85
CA LEU A 71 -14.27 -5.28 6.53
C LEU A 71 -15.76 -4.96 6.44
N ARG A 72 -16.10 -3.85 5.80
CA ARG A 72 -17.50 -3.52 5.49
C ARG A 72 -18.09 -4.44 4.42
N ARG A 73 -17.25 -4.85 3.46
CA ARG A 73 -17.60 -5.80 2.40
C ARG A 73 -16.59 -6.96 2.44
N PRO A 74 -17.05 -8.22 2.50
CA PRO A 74 -16.14 -9.36 2.46
C PRO A 74 -15.29 -9.36 1.19
N LEU A 75 -14.03 -9.72 1.32
CA LEU A 75 -13.11 -9.91 0.20
C LEU A 75 -13.11 -11.38 -0.26
N HIS A 76 -12.85 -11.57 -1.53
CA HIS A 76 -12.63 -12.86 -2.16
C HIS A 76 -11.13 -13.15 -2.19
N PHE A 77 -10.72 -14.18 -1.46
CA PHE A 77 -9.38 -14.74 -1.50
C PHE A 77 -9.42 -16.05 -2.30
N TYR A 78 -8.53 -16.17 -3.28
CA TYR A 78 -8.30 -17.38 -4.06
C TYR A 78 -7.01 -18.02 -3.57
N PRO A 79 -7.09 -19.08 -2.74
CA PRO A 79 -5.90 -19.66 -2.16
C PRO A 79 -5.00 -20.28 -3.24
N PRO A 80 -3.66 -20.11 -3.15
CA PRO A 80 -2.74 -20.73 -4.09
C PRO A 80 -2.78 -22.26 -3.98
N VAL A 81 -2.28 -22.95 -4.99
CA VAL A 81 -2.14 -24.41 -4.98
C VAL A 81 -1.29 -24.83 -3.78
N GLY A 82 -1.76 -25.82 -3.01
CA GLY A 82 -1.10 -26.30 -1.80
C GLY A 82 -1.45 -25.51 -0.53
N PHE A 83 -2.29 -24.47 -0.62
CA PHE A 83 -2.83 -23.84 0.57
C PHE A 83 -3.72 -24.81 1.34
N ASP A 84 -3.45 -24.98 2.63
CA ASP A 84 -4.23 -25.82 3.52
C ASP A 84 -5.60 -25.19 3.78
N LEU A 85 -6.60 -25.56 2.98
CA LEU A 85 -7.98 -25.12 3.18
C LEU A 85 -8.53 -25.58 4.54
N GLY A 86 -7.96 -26.62 5.16
CA GLY A 86 -8.37 -27.16 6.45
C GLY A 86 -8.38 -26.13 7.58
N ARG A 87 -7.47 -25.15 7.55
CA ARG A 87 -7.42 -24.05 8.54
C ARG A 87 -8.50 -22.99 8.37
N VAL A 88 -9.17 -22.94 7.21
CA VAL A 88 -10.18 -21.93 6.92
C VAL A 88 -11.49 -22.33 7.57
N ASP A 89 -12.20 -21.42 8.22
CA ASP A 89 -13.56 -21.71 8.72
C ASP A 89 -14.46 -22.22 7.57
N ALA A 90 -15.17 -23.32 7.79
CA ALA A 90 -16.00 -23.95 6.77
C ALA A 90 -17.06 -23.00 6.20
N THR A 91 -17.55 -22.04 6.99
CA THR A 91 -18.53 -21.03 6.58
C THR A 91 -17.94 -19.95 5.65
N GLN A 92 -16.62 -19.78 5.67
CA GLN A 92 -15.91 -18.86 4.78
C GLN A 92 -15.58 -19.49 3.43
N ARG A 93 -15.57 -20.83 3.33
CA ARG A 93 -15.28 -21.54 2.08
C ARG A 93 -16.50 -21.51 1.18
N VAL A 94 -16.35 -20.89 0.02
CA VAL A 94 -17.43 -20.77 -0.97
C VAL A 94 -16.87 -21.12 -2.35
N PRO A 95 -17.55 -21.94 -3.17
CA PRO A 95 -17.13 -22.13 -4.56
C PRO A 95 -17.42 -20.87 -5.38
N ASP A 96 -16.51 -20.50 -6.29
CA ASP A 96 -16.79 -19.49 -7.30
C ASP A 96 -17.79 -20.02 -8.36
N ARG A 97 -18.19 -19.17 -9.32
CA ARG A 97 -19.10 -19.56 -10.41
C ARG A 97 -18.57 -20.71 -11.29
N LYS A 98 -17.26 -20.97 -11.26
CA LYS A 98 -16.58 -22.03 -12.01
C LYS A 98 -16.28 -23.25 -11.12
N GLY A 99 -16.77 -23.28 -9.88
CA GLY A 99 -16.52 -24.35 -8.91
C GLY A 99 -15.14 -24.32 -8.26
N ARG A 100 -14.34 -23.27 -8.47
CA ARG A 100 -13.02 -23.14 -7.83
C ARG A 100 -13.18 -22.76 -6.36
N PRO A 101 -12.36 -23.31 -5.46
CA PRO A 101 -12.42 -22.95 -4.04
C PRO A 101 -12.04 -21.48 -3.84
N MET A 102 -12.87 -20.75 -3.13
CA MET A 102 -12.67 -19.35 -2.76
C MET A 102 -12.98 -19.18 -1.27
N VAL A 103 -12.31 -18.22 -0.63
CA VAL A 103 -12.52 -17.88 0.77
C VAL A 103 -13.10 -16.48 0.88
N ARG A 104 -14.22 -16.33 1.59
CA ARG A 104 -14.82 -15.03 1.94
C ARG A 104 -14.19 -14.51 3.22
N VAL A 105 -13.31 -13.53 3.07
CA VAL A 105 -12.56 -12.91 4.16
C VAL A 105 -13.35 -11.73 4.71
N GLN A 106 -13.64 -11.73 6.01
CA GLN A 106 -14.39 -10.65 6.67
C GLN A 106 -13.50 -9.69 7.46
N ALA A 107 -12.25 -10.06 7.69
CA ALA A 107 -11.30 -9.24 8.44
C ALA A 107 -9.89 -9.33 7.85
N LEU A 108 -9.12 -8.26 8.04
CA LEU A 108 -7.71 -8.17 7.69
C LEU A 108 -6.91 -7.92 8.96
N VAL A 109 -5.68 -8.45 8.98
CA VAL A 109 -4.66 -7.97 9.89
C VAL A 109 -3.74 -7.04 9.12
N VAL A 110 -3.48 -5.86 9.68
CA VAL A 110 -2.57 -4.87 9.10
C VAL A 110 -1.52 -4.46 10.12
N CYS A 111 -0.30 -4.19 9.68
CA CYS A 111 0.74 -3.56 10.49
C CYS A 111 1.53 -2.56 9.64
N ALA A 112 2.00 -1.47 10.27
CA ALA A 112 2.84 -0.49 9.60
C ALA A 112 4.12 -1.17 9.10
N ARG A 113 4.63 -0.77 7.93
CA ARG A 113 5.90 -1.34 7.42
C ARG A 113 7.07 -1.04 8.34
N PHE A 114 7.08 0.13 8.96
CA PHE A 114 8.12 0.53 9.89
C PHE A 114 7.69 0.23 11.33
N VAL A 115 8.62 -0.32 12.11
CA VAL A 115 8.37 -0.66 13.52
C VAL A 115 8.21 0.62 14.32
N GLY A 116 7.14 0.70 15.12
CA GLY A 116 6.84 1.87 15.96
C GLY A 116 5.91 2.89 15.31
N GLU A 117 5.66 2.79 14.01
CA GLU A 117 4.56 3.52 13.37
C GLU A 117 3.22 2.88 13.71
N GLN A 118 2.24 3.71 14.07
CA GLN A 118 0.90 3.28 14.40
C GLN A 118 -0.13 4.07 13.60
N LEU A 119 -1.27 3.44 13.34
CA LEU A 119 -2.45 4.12 12.83
C LEU A 119 -2.86 5.23 13.82
N HIS A 120 -2.80 6.48 13.38
CA HIS A 120 -3.24 7.64 14.16
C HIS A 120 -4.40 8.36 13.45
N PRO A 121 -5.18 9.17 14.17
CA PRO A 121 -6.19 10.00 13.53
C PRO A 121 -5.59 10.94 12.50
N GLN A 122 -6.27 11.17 11.38
CA GLN A 122 -5.91 12.01 10.24
C GLN A 122 -4.76 11.48 9.38
N MET A 123 -4.30 10.26 9.65
CA MET A 123 -3.23 9.65 8.87
C MET A 123 -3.68 9.33 7.45
N ALA A 124 -2.85 9.71 6.48
CA ALA A 124 -3.05 9.37 5.08
C ALA A 124 -1.88 8.53 4.57
N ASP A 125 -2.19 7.55 3.72
CA ASP A 125 -1.25 6.74 2.96
C ASP A 125 -0.12 6.13 3.81
N LEU A 126 -0.47 5.57 4.97
CA LEU A 126 0.48 4.81 5.77
C LEU A 126 0.82 3.50 5.06
N PRO A 127 2.10 3.22 4.78
CA PRO A 127 2.51 1.95 4.19
C PRO A 127 2.31 0.81 5.19
N VAL A 128 1.56 -0.22 4.80
CA VAL A 128 1.23 -1.37 5.65
C VAL A 128 1.47 -2.70 4.95
N HIS A 129 1.80 -3.72 5.74
CA HIS A 129 1.61 -5.11 5.37
C HIS A 129 0.18 -5.55 5.68
N VAL A 130 -0.39 -6.38 4.81
CA VAL A 130 -1.78 -6.82 4.89
C VAL A 130 -1.83 -8.35 4.83
N ALA A 131 -2.62 -8.94 5.73
CA ALA A 131 -2.89 -10.37 5.75
C ALA A 131 -4.40 -10.64 5.87
N PHE A 132 -4.88 -11.65 5.16
CA PHE A 132 -6.24 -12.15 5.27
C PHE A 132 -6.41 -12.93 6.57
N VAL A 133 -7.49 -12.68 7.31
CA VAL A 133 -7.89 -13.55 8.42
C VAL A 133 -8.62 -14.77 7.84
N VAL A 134 -8.00 -15.94 7.99
CA VAL A 134 -8.55 -17.20 7.47
C VAL A 134 -9.27 -18.03 8.53
N ASP A 135 -9.00 -17.75 9.81
CA ASP A 135 -9.73 -18.31 10.95
C ASP A 135 -10.30 -17.16 11.81
N ASN A 136 -11.64 -17.06 11.83
CA ASN A 136 -12.36 -16.00 12.53
C ASN A 136 -12.24 -16.07 14.07
N SER A 137 -11.77 -17.19 14.64
CA SER A 137 -11.51 -17.29 16.08
C SER A 137 -10.46 -16.27 16.55
N LEU A 138 -9.59 -15.81 15.64
CA LEU A 138 -8.57 -14.79 15.89
C LEU A 138 -9.14 -13.50 16.51
N ALA A 139 -10.40 -13.15 16.21
CA ALA A 139 -11.04 -11.96 16.77
C ALA A 139 -11.16 -12.01 18.31
N ARG A 140 -11.16 -13.21 18.90
CA ARG A 140 -11.27 -13.45 20.34
C ARG A 140 -9.91 -13.68 21.01
N ASP A 141 -8.86 -13.91 20.22
CA ASP A 141 -7.54 -14.17 20.77
C ASP A 141 -6.98 -12.90 21.44
N GLU A 142 -6.11 -13.11 22.43
CA GLU A 142 -5.40 -12.01 23.10
C GLU A 142 -4.17 -11.55 22.31
N ARG A 143 -3.62 -12.45 21.49
CA ARG A 143 -2.41 -12.26 20.68
C ARG A 143 -2.65 -12.72 19.25
N LEU A 144 -1.90 -12.16 18.31
CA LEU A 144 -1.93 -12.60 16.92
C LEU A 144 -1.30 -13.99 16.78
N ASP A 145 -2.10 -14.95 16.35
CA ASP A 145 -1.62 -16.24 15.87
C ASP A 145 -1.40 -16.18 14.35
N LEU A 146 -0.14 -16.24 13.92
CA LEU A 146 0.23 -16.19 12.52
C LEU A 146 -0.28 -17.38 11.71
N ALA A 147 -0.66 -18.50 12.34
CA ALA A 147 -1.26 -19.64 11.66
C ALA A 147 -2.70 -19.36 11.16
N LYS A 148 -3.39 -18.39 11.79
CA LYS A 148 -4.77 -17.99 11.50
C LYS A 148 -4.88 -16.91 10.42
N VAL A 149 -3.76 -16.48 9.85
CA VAL A 149 -3.71 -15.48 8.80
C VAL A 149 -2.95 -16.00 7.57
N ALA A 150 -3.22 -15.38 6.42
CA ALA A 150 -2.49 -15.61 5.18
C ALA A 150 -2.01 -14.27 4.63
N TYR A 151 -0.70 -14.13 4.41
CA TYR A 151 -0.13 -12.89 3.85
C TYR A 151 -0.78 -12.56 2.50
N ALA A 152 -1.30 -11.34 2.38
CA ALA A 152 -2.02 -10.87 1.21
C ALA A 152 -1.15 -9.96 0.33
N GLY A 153 -0.28 -9.17 0.97
CA GLY A 153 0.57 -8.22 0.28
C GLY A 153 0.90 -7.00 1.11
N SER A 154 1.21 -5.92 0.41
CA SER A 154 1.47 -4.62 0.98
C SER A 154 0.70 -3.53 0.24
N GLY A 155 0.33 -2.48 0.96
CA GLY A 155 -0.42 -1.37 0.42
C GLY A 155 -0.36 -0.14 1.32
N PHE A 156 -1.29 0.78 1.07
CA PHE A 156 -1.36 2.06 1.77
C PHE A 156 -2.72 2.21 2.42
N ILE A 157 -2.74 2.52 3.71
CA ILE A 157 -3.95 2.69 4.49
C ILE A 157 -4.08 4.14 4.94
N SER A 158 -5.27 4.69 4.78
CA SER A 158 -5.61 6.03 5.25
C SER A 158 -6.73 5.92 6.27
N GLU A 159 -6.63 6.68 7.35
CA GLU A 159 -7.80 6.98 8.18
C GLU A 159 -8.71 7.86 7.32
N GLY A 160 -9.94 7.40 7.11
CA GLY A 160 -10.87 8.04 6.21
C GLY A 160 -12.17 8.24 6.91
N HIS A 161 -12.52 9.51 7.13
CA HIS A 161 -13.90 9.89 7.38
C HIS A 161 -14.72 9.39 6.21
N GLY A 162 -15.43 8.28 6.41
CA GLY A 162 -16.06 7.53 5.33
C GLY A 162 -16.75 8.53 4.41
N GLU A 163 -16.37 8.54 3.13
CA GLU A 163 -16.92 9.48 2.17
C GLU A 163 -18.42 9.53 2.42
N ARG A 164 -18.89 10.69 2.88
CA ARG A 164 -20.28 11.02 2.77
C ARG A 164 -20.45 11.17 1.27
N LEU A 165 -20.78 10.07 0.60
CA LEU A 165 -21.26 10.08 -0.78
C LEU A 165 -22.19 11.28 -0.86
N PRO A 166 -21.93 12.26 -1.75
CA PRO A 166 -22.79 13.43 -1.83
C PRO A 166 -24.19 12.89 -2.03
N THR A 167 -25.04 13.12 -1.04
CA THR A 167 -26.45 12.79 -1.14
C THR A 167 -26.92 13.63 -2.31
N ALA A 168 -27.08 12.97 -3.47
CA ALA A 168 -27.75 13.56 -4.60
C ALA A 168 -29.03 14.16 -4.04
N VAL A 169 -29.13 15.49 -4.11
CA VAL A 169 -30.28 16.24 -3.64
C VAL A 169 -31.46 15.62 -4.37
N ALA A 170 -32.25 14.83 -3.65
CA ALA A 170 -33.49 14.30 -4.14
C ALA A 170 -34.42 15.49 -4.32
N THR A 171 -34.41 16.08 -5.51
CA THR A 171 -35.46 16.97 -5.97
C THR A 171 -36.75 16.19 -5.90
N THR A 172 -37.50 16.45 -4.84
CA THR A 172 -38.87 15.99 -4.69
C THR A 172 -39.71 16.86 -5.63
N ALA A 173 -40.07 16.33 -6.80
CA ALA A 173 -41.16 16.84 -7.60
C ALA A 173 -42.19 15.72 -7.75
N VAL A 174 -43.33 15.98 -7.12
CA VAL A 174 -44.51 15.13 -6.99
C VAL A 174 -45.27 15.06 -8.32
N GLY A 175 -45.78 13.88 -8.68
CA GLY A 175 -46.69 13.66 -9.81
C GLY A 175 -46.82 12.16 -10.16
N SER A 176 -47.51 11.34 -9.38
CA SER A 176 -48.95 11.00 -9.46
C SER A 176 -49.31 9.97 -10.55
N VAL A 177 -49.78 8.80 -10.07
CA VAL A 177 -50.67 7.76 -10.69
C VAL A 177 -50.13 7.08 -11.98
N ILE A 178 -49.98 5.75 -12.06
CA ILE A 178 -51.04 4.75 -12.30
C ILE A 178 -50.46 3.34 -12.02
N ALA A 179 -51.25 2.49 -11.34
CA ALA A 179 -51.02 1.05 -11.18
C ALA A 179 -51.20 0.28 -12.51
N PRO A 180 -50.61 -0.92 -12.64
CA PRO A 180 -51.50 -2.07 -12.65
C PRO A 180 -50.98 -3.33 -11.93
N GLU A 181 -51.96 -4.21 -11.74
CA GLU A 181 -52.05 -5.52 -11.10
C GLU A 181 -50.96 -6.58 -11.39
N PRO A 182 -50.91 -7.65 -10.57
CA PRO A 182 -49.94 -8.71 -10.65
C PRO A 182 -50.41 -9.85 -11.58
N GLU A 183 -49.57 -10.25 -12.54
CA GLU A 183 -49.77 -11.50 -13.28
C GLU A 183 -48.53 -12.41 -13.22
N THR A 184 -48.75 -13.53 -12.54
CA THR A 184 -48.54 -14.89 -13.07
C THR A 184 -47.10 -15.39 -13.23
N GLN A 185 -46.72 -16.23 -12.27
CA GLN A 185 -45.67 -17.25 -12.36
C GLN A 185 -45.90 -18.20 -13.55
N PRO A 186 -44.84 -18.64 -14.23
CA PRO A 186 -44.79 -19.97 -14.83
C PRO A 186 -43.84 -20.88 -14.04
N GLY A 187 -44.38 -22.02 -13.62
CA GLY A 187 -43.66 -23.11 -12.97
C GLY A 187 -42.65 -23.86 -13.87
N PRO A 188 -42.07 -24.95 -13.35
CA PRO A 188 -40.78 -25.48 -13.76
C PRO A 188 -40.89 -26.39 -15.00
N LYS A 189 -39.87 -26.36 -15.86
CA LYS A 189 -39.67 -27.36 -16.92
C LYS A 189 -38.37 -28.12 -16.69
N THR A 190 -38.54 -29.29 -16.09
CA THR A 190 -38.03 -30.61 -16.50
C THR A 190 -36.65 -30.70 -17.16
N GLN A 191 -35.73 -31.35 -16.44
CA GLN A 191 -34.50 -31.98 -16.92
C GLN A 191 -34.76 -33.05 -18.00
N PRO A 192 -33.75 -33.33 -18.83
CA PRO A 192 -33.30 -34.71 -18.96
C PRO A 192 -31.76 -34.85 -18.84
N GLU A 193 -31.32 -35.76 -17.97
CA GLU A 193 -30.02 -36.47 -18.05
C GLU A 193 -30.17 -37.75 -18.91
N PRO A 194 -29.14 -38.58 -19.14
CA PRO A 194 -27.75 -38.29 -19.52
C PRO A 194 -27.33 -39.10 -20.78
N GLY A 195 -26.37 -38.58 -21.55
CA GLY A 195 -25.81 -39.23 -22.74
C GLY A 195 -24.33 -39.63 -22.59
N THR A 196 -24.15 -40.92 -22.34
CA THR A 196 -23.00 -41.84 -22.50
C THR A 196 -21.73 -41.41 -23.28
N GLN A 197 -20.59 -41.61 -22.60
CA GLN A 197 -19.26 -42.10 -23.02
C GLN A 197 -18.68 -41.77 -24.42
N ARG A 198 -17.44 -41.26 -24.40
CA ARG A 198 -16.30 -41.81 -25.19
C ARG A 198 -14.95 -41.23 -24.73
N GLU A 199 -14.09 -42.10 -24.22
CA GLU A 199 -12.61 -42.03 -24.31
C GLU A 199 -12.16 -43.14 -25.29
N PRO A 200 -10.86 -43.34 -25.63
CA PRO A 200 -9.67 -42.48 -25.58
C PRO A 200 -8.94 -42.38 -26.95
N GLY A 201 -7.94 -41.51 -27.08
CA GLY A 201 -7.11 -41.42 -28.28
C GLY A 201 -5.73 -40.79 -28.08
N THR A 202 -4.77 -41.63 -27.69
CA THR A 202 -3.39 -41.77 -28.21
C THR A 202 -2.45 -40.56 -28.38
N GLN A 203 -1.39 -40.59 -27.56
CA GLN A 203 0.04 -40.32 -27.82
C GLN A 203 0.47 -39.60 -29.12
N ARG A 204 1.32 -38.57 -28.96
CA ARG A 204 2.66 -38.57 -29.59
C ARG A 204 3.64 -37.60 -28.91
N GLU A 205 4.88 -38.08 -28.90
CA GLU A 205 6.12 -37.61 -28.28
C GLU A 205 6.80 -36.41 -28.98
N PRO A 206 7.92 -35.88 -28.42
CA PRO A 206 8.42 -34.52 -28.66
C PRO A 206 9.36 -34.42 -29.88
N GLY A 207 9.33 -33.26 -30.54
CA GLY A 207 10.20 -32.92 -31.66
C GLY A 207 11.20 -31.82 -31.30
N THR A 208 12.47 -32.18 -31.41
CA THR A 208 13.71 -31.42 -31.25
C THR A 208 13.84 -30.18 -32.15
N GLN A 209 14.63 -29.21 -31.66
CA GLN A 209 15.15 -28.01 -32.33
C GLN A 209 15.73 -28.26 -33.74
N PRO A 210 15.84 -27.18 -34.54
CA PRO A 210 17.18 -26.78 -34.95
C PRO A 210 17.49 -25.29 -34.75
N GLU A 211 18.76 -25.13 -34.41
CA GLU A 211 19.71 -24.02 -34.53
C GLU A 211 19.78 -23.41 -35.95
N ALA A 212 20.43 -22.24 -36.06
CA ALA A 212 20.71 -21.37 -37.23
C ALA A 212 19.81 -20.10 -37.28
N GLU A 213 20.28 -18.88 -37.52
CA GLU A 213 21.57 -18.34 -37.95
C GLU A 213 21.53 -16.82 -37.71
N ALA A 214 22.70 -16.22 -37.47
CA ALA A 214 22.89 -14.78 -37.46
C ALA A 214 22.73 -14.18 -38.88
N PRO A 215 22.36 -12.89 -38.99
CA PRO A 215 23.23 -12.03 -39.78
C PRO A 215 23.50 -10.67 -39.14
N THR A 216 24.80 -10.39 -39.04
CA THR A 216 25.50 -9.12 -39.24
C THR A 216 24.67 -7.99 -39.85
N GLN A 217 24.53 -6.88 -39.13
CA GLN A 217 24.39 -5.55 -39.75
C GLN A 217 25.37 -4.58 -39.13
N THR A 218 26.44 -4.35 -39.88
CA THR A 218 27.42 -3.29 -39.73
C THR A 218 26.79 -1.99 -40.25
N GLY A 219 26.46 -1.06 -39.36
CA GLY A 219 26.06 0.30 -39.72
C GLY A 219 27.14 1.30 -39.26
N PRO A 220 27.56 2.27 -40.09
CA PRO A 220 28.61 3.21 -39.72
C PRO A 220 28.12 4.20 -38.66
N GLN A 221 28.76 4.16 -37.48
CA GLN A 221 28.60 5.20 -36.46
C GLN A 221 29.21 6.50 -36.97
N ARG A 222 28.36 7.51 -37.06
CA ARG A 222 28.70 8.89 -37.38
C ARG A 222 29.21 9.55 -36.11
N GLU A 223 30.51 9.81 -36.05
CA GLU A 223 31.14 10.71 -35.07
C GLU A 223 30.50 12.11 -35.14
N PRO A 224 30.09 12.69 -34.01
CA PRO A 224 30.06 14.13 -33.85
C PRO A 224 31.32 14.57 -33.09
N GLU A 225 32.24 15.19 -33.82
CA GLU A 225 33.26 16.07 -33.24
C GLU A 225 32.58 17.17 -32.43
N ALA A 226 32.80 17.17 -31.10
CA ALA A 226 32.41 18.26 -30.22
C ALA A 226 33.58 18.65 -29.31
N ARG A 227 34.34 19.63 -29.81
CA ARG A 227 35.09 20.71 -29.15
C ARG A 227 35.46 20.53 -27.66
N PRO A 228 36.75 20.63 -27.30
CA PRO A 228 37.19 20.78 -25.91
C PRO A 228 36.87 22.20 -25.42
N GLY A 229 35.71 22.37 -24.78
CA GLY A 229 35.35 23.57 -24.04
C GLY A 229 35.73 23.39 -22.56
N ALA A 230 36.49 24.35 -22.05
CA ALA A 230 36.95 24.51 -20.68
C ALA A 230 36.15 23.77 -19.60
N ALA A 231 36.83 22.88 -18.87
CA ALA A 231 36.37 22.33 -17.61
C ALA A 231 36.29 23.48 -16.59
N SER A 232 35.12 24.14 -16.50
CA SER A 232 34.73 24.77 -15.26
C SER A 232 34.62 23.67 -14.22
N GLU A 233 35.53 23.68 -13.25
CA GLU A 233 35.41 22.95 -11.99
C GLU A 233 34.10 23.41 -11.33
N ARG A 234 32.99 22.74 -11.69
CA ARG A 234 31.72 22.87 -10.97
C ARG A 234 31.98 22.28 -9.60
N GLU A 235 32.03 23.15 -8.58
CA GLU A 235 31.94 22.70 -7.20
C GLU A 235 30.76 21.72 -7.08
N PRO A 236 30.97 20.55 -6.47
CA PRO A 236 29.88 19.61 -6.24
C PRO A 236 28.81 20.33 -5.43
N ALA A 237 27.58 20.39 -5.96
CA ALA A 237 26.46 20.97 -5.23
C ALA A 237 26.34 20.23 -3.89
N ALA A 238 26.26 20.97 -2.77
CA ALA A 238 26.29 20.43 -1.41
C ALA A 238 25.37 19.20 -1.18
N GLY A 239 24.21 19.16 -1.85
CA GLY A 239 23.31 18.01 -1.79
C GLY A 239 23.88 16.69 -2.34
N THR A 240 24.82 16.75 -3.29
CA THR A 240 25.49 15.58 -3.85
C THR A 240 26.39 14.92 -2.81
N ASP A 241 27.06 15.72 -1.99
CA ASP A 241 27.96 15.22 -0.94
C ASP A 241 27.15 14.54 0.17
N VAL A 242 26.03 15.13 0.58
CA VAL A 242 25.09 14.50 1.52
C VAL A 242 24.58 13.16 0.97
N ALA A 243 24.14 13.12 -0.28
CA ALA A 243 23.64 11.90 -0.89
C ALA A 243 24.71 10.81 -0.99
N ARG A 244 25.96 11.19 -1.29
CA ARG A 244 27.10 10.27 -1.28
C ARG A 244 27.37 9.73 0.13
N GLU A 245 27.41 10.57 1.14
CA GLU A 245 27.59 10.17 2.54
C GLU A 245 26.48 9.21 2.99
N ALA A 246 25.22 9.53 2.67
CA ALA A 246 24.09 8.65 2.95
C ALA A 246 24.22 7.28 2.27
N ALA A 247 24.68 7.24 1.02
CA ALA A 247 24.89 5.98 0.30
C ALA A 247 25.98 5.11 0.95
N VAL A 248 27.05 5.73 1.45
CA VAL A 248 28.12 5.03 2.21
C VAL A 248 27.59 4.47 3.52
N ILE A 249 26.85 5.27 4.30
CA ILE A 249 26.24 4.84 5.57
C ILE A 249 25.28 3.67 5.33
N LEU A 250 24.43 3.77 4.31
CA LEU A 250 23.49 2.70 3.96
C LEU A 250 24.24 1.41 3.59
N ARG A 251 25.26 1.49 2.72
CA ARG A 251 26.07 0.33 2.35
C ARG A 251 26.68 -0.33 3.59
N GLN A 252 27.37 0.43 4.43
CA GLN A 252 28.02 -0.12 5.64
C GLN A 252 27.01 -0.77 6.59
N GLY A 253 25.83 -0.16 6.79
CA GLY A 253 24.78 -0.72 7.62
C GLY A 253 24.23 -2.05 7.09
N ILE A 254 24.08 -2.18 5.77
CA ILE A 254 23.66 -3.42 5.13
C ILE A 254 24.77 -4.48 5.23
N GLU A 255 26.03 -4.10 4.99
CA GLU A 255 27.18 -5.01 5.09
C GLU A 255 27.34 -5.58 6.50
N GLN A 256 27.20 -4.74 7.52
CA GLN A 256 27.26 -5.15 8.92
C GLN A 256 26.15 -6.16 9.26
N ARG A 257 24.93 -5.93 8.75
CA ARG A 257 23.80 -6.84 8.95
C ARG A 257 23.99 -8.17 8.22
N LEU A 258 24.43 -8.13 6.96
CA LEU A 258 24.58 -9.32 6.13
C LEU A 258 25.86 -10.11 6.45
N GLY A 259 26.83 -9.51 7.15
CA GLY A 259 28.13 -10.11 7.44
C GLY A 259 29.00 -10.32 6.21
N ARG A 260 28.73 -9.58 5.12
CA ARG A 260 29.44 -9.67 3.83
C ARG A 260 29.40 -8.32 3.10
N PRO A 261 30.39 -8.03 2.23
CA PRO A 261 30.43 -6.79 1.46
C PRO A 261 29.29 -6.72 0.44
N VAL A 262 28.83 -5.49 0.14
CA VAL A 262 27.77 -5.23 -0.86
C VAL A 262 28.40 -4.68 -2.14
N THR A 263 28.26 -5.42 -3.24
CA THR A 263 28.91 -5.05 -4.51
C THR A 263 28.09 -4.06 -5.34
N ARG A 264 26.76 -4.18 -5.31
CA ARG A 264 25.81 -3.34 -6.04
C ARG A 264 24.75 -2.85 -5.08
N LEU A 265 24.60 -1.53 -5.00
CA LEU A 265 23.54 -0.88 -4.24
C LEU A 265 22.79 0.09 -5.15
N SER A 266 21.48 -0.02 -5.15
CA SER A 266 20.57 0.99 -5.68
C SER A 266 19.57 1.32 -4.59
N ALA A 267 19.43 2.58 -4.22
CA ALA A 267 18.49 3.01 -3.19
C ALA A 267 17.81 4.30 -3.61
N SER A 268 16.55 4.44 -3.21
CA SER A 268 15.76 5.66 -3.32
C SER A 268 15.19 5.96 -1.94
N PHE A 269 15.52 7.13 -1.42
CA PHE A 269 15.05 7.67 -0.16
C PHE A 269 13.88 8.63 -0.44
N SER A 270 12.82 8.51 0.35
CA SER A 270 11.76 9.50 0.45
C SER A 270 11.97 10.29 1.73
N LEU A 271 11.95 11.62 1.63
CA LEU A 271 12.21 12.53 2.74
C LEU A 271 10.93 13.29 3.09
N GLY A 272 10.64 13.42 4.39
CA GLY A 272 9.59 14.28 4.93
C GLY A 272 9.92 15.77 4.82
N GLU A 273 9.00 16.62 5.31
CA GLU A 273 9.19 18.07 5.34
C GLU A 273 10.42 18.50 6.17
N ASP A 274 10.68 17.75 7.25
CA ASP A 274 11.82 17.88 8.14
C ASP A 274 13.08 17.15 7.65
N HIS A 275 13.10 16.71 6.39
CA HIS A 275 14.17 15.94 5.76
C HIS A 275 14.49 14.61 6.47
N ARG A 276 13.58 14.07 7.29
CA ARG A 276 13.73 12.72 7.85
C ARG A 276 13.32 11.66 6.83
N VAL A 277 13.99 10.52 6.86
CA VAL A 277 13.70 9.39 5.97
C VAL A 277 12.37 8.78 6.35
N THR A 278 11.38 8.94 5.46
CA THR A 278 10.03 8.33 5.59
C THR A 278 9.88 7.08 4.73
N GLY A 279 10.80 6.88 3.78
CA GLY A 279 10.80 5.72 2.92
C GLY A 279 12.18 5.36 2.42
N LEU A 280 12.42 4.05 2.31
CA LEU A 280 13.60 3.49 1.67
C LEU A 280 13.15 2.35 0.75
N ARG A 281 13.53 2.44 -0.53
CA ARG A 281 13.33 1.36 -1.51
C ARG A 281 14.63 1.12 -2.26
N GLY A 282 14.87 -0.09 -2.72
CA GLY A 282 16.08 -0.36 -3.49
C GLY A 282 16.40 -1.82 -3.65
N ASN A 283 17.64 -2.06 -4.08
CA ASN A 283 18.23 -3.37 -4.24
C ASN A 283 19.70 -3.33 -3.81
N ALA A 284 20.10 -4.24 -2.92
CA ALA A 284 21.47 -4.51 -2.53
C ALA A 284 21.80 -5.97 -2.89
N ASP A 285 22.62 -6.18 -3.92
CA ASP A 285 23.02 -7.50 -4.43
C ASP A 285 21.84 -8.50 -4.63
N GLY A 286 20.72 -8.01 -5.17
CA GLY A 286 19.54 -8.82 -5.44
C GLY A 286 18.52 -8.88 -4.29
N GLN A 287 18.80 -8.26 -3.14
CA GLN A 287 17.93 -8.27 -1.96
C GLN A 287 17.43 -6.86 -1.63
N ALA A 288 16.32 -6.75 -0.89
CA ALA A 288 15.87 -5.45 -0.38
C ALA A 288 16.91 -4.89 0.60
N PRO A 289 17.26 -3.59 0.51
CA PRO A 289 18.16 -2.96 1.47
C PRO A 289 17.43 -2.79 2.80
N GLU A 290 17.76 -3.63 3.78
CA GLU A 290 17.16 -3.58 5.11
C GLU A 290 18.20 -3.09 6.13
N PRO A 291 18.42 -1.78 6.27
CA PRO A 291 19.38 -1.23 7.22
C PRO A 291 18.97 -1.49 8.68
N THR A 292 19.94 -1.39 9.58
CA THR A 292 19.69 -1.46 11.03
C THR A 292 19.06 -0.17 11.55
N THR A 293 18.48 -0.20 12.75
CA THR A 293 17.94 1.00 13.42
C THR A 293 19.01 2.08 13.60
N GLU A 294 20.24 1.68 13.94
CA GLU A 294 21.37 2.61 14.09
C GLU A 294 21.73 3.27 12.75
N THR A 295 21.71 2.49 11.66
CA THR A 295 21.93 3.01 10.31
C THR A 295 20.86 4.04 9.94
N PHE A 296 19.58 3.79 10.27
CA PHE A 296 18.51 4.77 10.03
C PHE A 296 18.70 6.07 10.81
N ALA A 297 19.15 6.00 12.08
CA ALA A 297 19.46 7.20 12.85
C ALA A 297 20.55 8.05 12.18
N LYS A 298 21.66 7.40 11.77
CA LYS A 298 22.76 8.06 11.05
C LYS A 298 22.32 8.68 9.72
N LEU A 299 21.45 8.00 8.97
CA LEU A 299 20.89 8.53 7.73
C LEU A 299 20.07 9.81 7.97
N ASN A 300 19.25 9.83 9.02
CA ASN A 300 18.48 11.03 9.39
C ASN A 300 19.39 12.20 9.76
N ASP A 301 20.47 11.95 10.51
CA ASP A 301 21.44 12.99 10.88
C ASP A 301 22.15 13.59 9.65
N VAL A 302 22.41 12.76 8.63
CA VAL A 302 22.99 13.23 7.36
C VAL A 302 21.98 14.05 6.56
N PHE A 303 20.75 13.55 6.38
CA PHE A 303 19.75 14.26 5.59
C PHE A 303 19.24 15.55 6.26
N ALA A 304 19.31 15.67 7.59
CA ALA A 304 19.01 16.92 8.29
C ALA A 304 19.84 18.11 7.76
N ARG A 305 21.07 17.87 7.29
CA ARG A 305 21.95 18.90 6.71
C ARG A 305 21.40 19.48 5.40
N LEU A 306 20.54 18.75 4.66
CA LEU A 306 19.85 19.31 3.49
C LEU A 306 18.87 20.41 3.87
N GLY A 307 18.30 20.36 5.07
CA GLY A 307 17.40 21.39 5.59
C GLY A 307 18.13 22.63 6.12
N GLU A 308 19.42 22.53 6.41
CA GLU A 308 20.25 23.66 6.84
C GLU A 308 20.67 24.53 5.65
N ASP A 309 20.79 23.95 4.46
CA ASP A 309 21.13 24.66 3.23
C ASP A 309 19.87 25.06 2.45
N PRO A 310 19.61 26.37 2.26
CA PRO A 310 18.43 26.85 1.53
C PRO A 310 18.40 26.42 0.06
N THR A 311 19.53 26.03 -0.53
CA THR A 311 19.60 25.56 -1.93
C THR A 311 19.13 24.12 -2.12
N THR A 312 18.99 23.37 -1.02
CA THR A 312 18.55 21.97 -0.99
C THR A 312 17.29 21.73 -0.16
N ALA A 313 16.70 22.77 0.43
CA ALA A 313 15.51 22.67 1.28
C ALA A 313 14.24 22.14 0.55
N ASP A 314 14.23 22.13 -0.78
CA ASP A 314 13.16 21.62 -1.64
C ASP A 314 13.32 20.14 -2.03
N VAL A 315 14.41 19.49 -1.61
CA VAL A 315 14.70 18.08 -1.94
C VAL A 315 13.81 17.15 -1.13
N ARG A 316 13.00 16.33 -1.81
CA ARG A 316 12.12 15.31 -1.20
C ARG A 316 12.46 13.87 -1.57
N GLY A 317 13.33 13.69 -2.56
CA GLY A 317 13.80 12.37 -2.95
C GLY A 317 15.29 12.37 -3.23
N VAL A 318 15.96 11.30 -2.82
CA VAL A 318 17.37 11.08 -3.14
C VAL A 318 17.51 9.69 -3.71
N ARG A 319 18.03 9.58 -4.92
CA ARG A 319 18.32 8.30 -5.56
C ARG A 319 19.82 8.14 -5.70
N VAL A 320 20.32 7.00 -5.24
CA VAL A 320 21.73 6.65 -5.29
C VAL A 320 21.90 5.29 -5.95
N ARG A 321 22.90 5.17 -6.83
CA ARG A 321 23.36 3.92 -7.39
C ARG A 321 24.87 3.84 -7.22
N LEU A 322 25.32 2.84 -6.49
CA LEU A 322 26.72 2.52 -6.28
C LEU A 322 27.03 1.16 -6.89
N GLY A 323 27.89 1.15 -7.91
CA GLY A 323 28.40 -0.06 -8.56
C GLY A 323 29.93 -0.14 -8.52
N GLN A 324 30.49 -1.16 -9.19
CA GLN A 324 31.94 -1.26 -9.40
C GLN A 324 32.40 -0.15 -10.36
N GLY A 325 32.82 0.98 -9.80
CA GLY A 325 33.39 2.10 -10.55
C GLY A 325 32.40 3.11 -11.13
N SER A 326 31.11 3.02 -10.80
CA SER A 326 30.12 4.04 -11.12
C SER A 326 29.34 4.48 -9.89
N GLU A 327 29.25 5.79 -9.72
CA GLU A 327 28.37 6.45 -8.77
C GLU A 327 27.43 7.34 -9.57
N ASP A 328 26.14 7.08 -9.44
CA ASP A 328 25.07 7.88 -10.06
C ASP A 328 24.16 8.36 -8.93
N ILE A 329 24.07 9.69 -8.78
CA ILE A 329 23.36 10.37 -7.70
C ILE A 329 22.39 11.36 -8.34
N GLU A 330 21.12 11.23 -7.99
CA GLU A 330 20.04 12.06 -8.49
C GLU A 330 19.25 12.61 -7.29
N LEU A 331 19.07 13.93 -7.26
CA LEU A 331 18.26 14.63 -6.27
C LEU A 331 16.92 15.01 -6.90
N ALA A 332 15.81 14.57 -6.30
CA ALA A 332 14.47 14.92 -6.71
C ALA A 332 13.93 16.05 -5.81
N ARG A 333 13.57 17.16 -6.45
CA ARG A 333 12.97 18.35 -5.83
C ARG A 333 11.45 18.31 -6.00
N SER A 334 10.71 18.97 -5.10
CA SER A 334 9.24 19.11 -5.18
C SER A 334 8.80 20.11 -6.22
#